data_AF-A0AAD6LD05-F1
#
_entry.id   AF-A0AAD6LD05-F1
#
_cell.length_a   1.000
_cell.length_b   1.000
_cell.length_c   1.000
_cell.angle_alpha   90.00
_cell.angle_beta   90.00
_cell.angle_gamma   90.00
#
_symmetry.space_group_name_H-M   'P 1'
#
loop_
_entity.id
_entity.type
_entity.pdbx_description
1 polymer ?
#
loop_
_entity_poly.entity_id
_entity_poly.type
_entity_poly.pdbx_seq_one_letter_code
_entity_poly.pdbx_strand_id
1 'polypeptide(L)'
;MDRYIVDPTWYSSNYKALSLLAFQRSEIPSTPSRKEEEKEAMTIKPAVRISESKLVVKDRTILTGVPDNVMATSGSSSGPVDGVFLGVVFDQENSRHVVSLGALRDVRFMACFRFKLWWMAQKMGDQGRDIPLETQFLLVETKDGSHLESDGGDEENQIVYTVFLPLIEGSFRACLQGNADDELELCLESGDAETKRTSFSHSVFIHAGRDPFRTITEAVRAVKLHLKTFRQRHEKKLPGIVDYFGWCTWDAFYQEVTQEGVEAGLESLASGGTPPKFVIIDDGWQSVGGDPQEKINDQDEKKQNQQPLLRLTGIKENAKFQKKDDPTAGIKSIVNVAKEKHGLKYVYVWHAITGYWGGVRPEVKEMEEYGSTLKYPMVSKGVVENEPTWKNDVMALQGLGLVNPKNVYKFYNELHSYLASAGIDGVKVDVQCILETLGGSLGGRVQLTRQYHQALDASVARNFPDNGCIACMSHNTDALCW
;
A
#
# COMPACT_ATOMS: atom_id res chain seq x y z
N MET A 1 24.07 -17.12 19.33
CA MET A 1 22.60 -17.13 19.16
C MET A 1 22.08 -18.27 20.00
N ASP A 2 21.69 -17.96 21.24
CA ASP A 2 21.17 -18.93 22.19
C ASP A 2 19.74 -19.34 21.79
N ARG A 3 19.51 -20.65 21.75
CA ARG A 3 18.24 -21.28 21.41
C ARG A 3 17.39 -21.42 22.65
N TYR A 4 16.15 -20.94 22.60
CA TYR A 4 15.09 -21.38 23.51
C TYR A 4 14.14 -22.30 22.76
N ILE A 5 14.11 -23.56 23.22
CA ILE A 5 13.19 -24.63 22.84
C ILE A 5 11.96 -24.51 23.75
N VAL A 6 10.76 -24.58 23.20
CA VAL A 6 9.51 -24.67 23.98
C VAL A 6 8.84 -26.01 23.70
N ASP A 7 8.55 -26.73 24.78
CA ASP A 7 7.96 -28.07 24.86
C ASP A 7 6.41 -28.01 24.76
N PRO A 8 5.72 -28.83 23.93
CA PRO A 8 4.29 -28.75 23.72
C PRO A 8 3.52 -29.93 24.35
N THR A 9 3.07 -29.82 25.60
CA THR A 9 2.15 -30.84 26.16
C THR A 9 1.16 -30.30 27.19
N TRP A 10 0.13 -29.53 26.82
CA TRP A 10 -1.08 -29.38 27.66
C TRP A 10 -2.35 -29.23 26.80
N TYR A 11 -2.93 -30.36 26.38
CA TYR A 11 -4.32 -30.46 25.95
C TYR A 11 -4.99 -31.55 26.78
N SER A 12 -6.00 -31.22 27.58
CA SER A 12 -7.32 -31.87 27.53
C SER A 12 -8.27 -31.44 28.65
N SER A 13 -9.56 -31.45 28.30
CA SER A 13 -10.75 -31.63 29.16
C SER A 13 -11.17 -30.38 29.97
N ASN A 14 -12.42 -29.94 30.04
CA ASN A 14 -13.72 -30.59 29.91
C ASN A 14 -14.80 -29.59 29.46
N TYR A 15 -15.64 -29.95 28.50
CA TYR A 15 -16.93 -29.29 28.25
C TYR A 15 -18.02 -29.99 29.05
N LYS A 16 -18.76 -29.23 29.88
CA LYS A 16 -20.04 -29.65 30.45
C LYS A 16 -21.16 -28.78 29.88
N ALA A 17 -22.12 -29.44 29.24
CA ALA A 17 -23.39 -28.87 28.81
C ALA A 17 -24.32 -28.66 30.02
N LEU A 18 -25.13 -27.60 29.99
CA LEU A 18 -26.30 -27.42 30.85
C LEU A 18 -27.45 -26.76 30.06
N SER A 19 -28.66 -27.20 30.40
CA SER A 19 -29.84 -27.29 29.56
C SER A 19 -30.81 -26.09 29.62
N LEU A 20 -31.64 -26.03 28.58
CA LEU A 20 -32.95 -25.37 28.44
C LEU A 20 -33.83 -25.33 29.69
N LEU A 21 -34.50 -24.18 29.92
CA LEU A 21 -35.84 -23.98 30.52
C LEU A 21 -36.36 -22.61 29.99
N ALA A 22 -37.35 -22.56 29.10
CA ALA A 22 -38.80 -22.64 29.28
C ALA A 22 -39.47 -21.25 29.35
N PHE A 23 -40.31 -20.98 28.33
CA PHE A 23 -41.20 -19.83 28.17
C PHE A 23 -42.36 -19.87 29.18
N GLN A 24 -42.72 -18.73 29.76
CA GLN A 24 -44.06 -18.47 30.30
C GLN A 24 -44.50 -17.04 29.97
N ARG A 25 -45.68 -16.94 29.35
CA ARG A 25 -46.47 -15.72 29.13
C ARG A 25 -47.42 -15.53 30.31
N SER A 26 -47.55 -14.31 30.82
CA SER A 26 -48.77 -13.87 31.51
C SER A 26 -48.94 -12.35 31.48
N GLU A 27 -50.03 -11.96 30.81
CA GLU A 27 -51.01 -10.88 31.01
C GLU A 27 -50.68 -9.52 31.68
N ILE A 28 -51.28 -8.50 31.06
CA ILE A 28 -51.34 -7.07 31.40
C ILE A 28 -52.41 -6.82 32.48
N PRO A 29 -52.21 -5.84 33.38
CA PRO A 29 -53.30 -4.90 33.64
C PRO A 29 -52.89 -3.41 33.78
N SER A 30 -53.75 -2.58 33.18
CA SER A 30 -54.21 -1.22 33.57
C SER A 30 -53.23 -0.04 33.79
N THR A 31 -53.47 1.01 33.00
CA THR A 31 -53.12 2.43 33.21
C THR A 31 -53.64 2.97 34.57
N PRO A 32 -53.00 3.99 35.19
CA PRO A 32 -53.20 5.38 34.73
C PRO A 32 -52.07 6.40 35.00
N SER A 33 -52.33 7.60 34.47
CA SER A 33 -51.81 8.93 34.83
C SER A 33 -50.73 9.53 33.91
N ARG A 34 -51.20 10.56 33.20
CA ARG A 34 -50.44 11.57 32.49
C ARG A 34 -49.52 12.29 33.49
N LYS A 35 -48.21 12.14 33.33
CA LYS A 35 -47.25 13.19 33.66
C LYS A 35 -46.59 13.58 32.35
N GLU A 36 -46.65 14.87 32.03
CA GLU A 36 -45.86 15.48 30.98
C GLU A 36 -44.40 15.39 31.41
N GLU A 37 -43.72 14.33 31.01
CA GLU A 37 -42.27 14.34 30.89
C GLU A 37 -41.96 15.09 29.61
N GLU A 38 -41.32 16.25 29.75
CA GLU A 38 -40.51 16.83 28.69
C GLU A 38 -39.56 15.72 28.21
N LYS A 39 -39.88 15.12 27.07
CA LYS A 39 -38.91 14.35 26.30
C LYS A 39 -37.83 15.33 25.87
N GLU A 40 -36.80 15.49 26.70
CA GLU A 40 -35.47 15.76 26.15
C GLU A 40 -35.29 14.76 25.02
N ALA A 41 -35.18 15.27 23.81
CA ALA A 41 -34.84 14.45 22.68
C ALA A 41 -33.50 13.80 23.03
N MET A 42 -33.51 12.50 23.36
CA MET A 42 -32.31 11.68 23.51
C MET A 42 -31.60 11.69 22.16
N THR A 43 -30.79 12.72 21.96
CA THR A 43 -29.99 12.90 20.78
C THR A 43 -28.76 12.06 21.05
N ILE A 44 -28.72 10.84 20.50
CA ILE A 44 -27.56 9.96 20.61
C ILE A 44 -26.36 10.74 20.07
N LYS A 45 -25.45 11.15 20.96
CA LYS A 45 -24.26 11.90 20.56
C LYS A 45 -23.38 10.96 19.71
N PRO A 46 -22.93 11.40 18.52
CA PRO A 46 -21.99 10.61 17.73
C PRO A 46 -20.73 10.27 18.53
N ALA A 47 -20.23 9.05 18.38
CA ALA A 47 -19.04 8.59 19.10
C ALA A 47 -17.77 9.39 18.74
N VAL A 48 -17.72 9.98 17.55
CA VAL A 48 -16.66 10.89 17.08
C VAL A 48 -17.33 12.19 16.62
N ARG A 49 -16.87 13.34 17.11
CA ARG A 49 -17.42 14.65 16.73
C ARG A 49 -16.40 15.78 16.89
N ILE A 50 -16.58 16.85 16.12
CA ILE A 50 -15.92 18.13 16.37
C ILE A 50 -16.89 19.00 17.20
N SER A 51 -16.41 19.55 18.31
CA SER A 51 -17.19 20.41 19.22
C SER A 51 -16.25 21.38 19.90
N GLU A 52 -16.57 22.68 19.92
CA GLU A 52 -15.77 23.71 20.62
C GLU A 52 -14.26 23.68 20.25
N SER A 53 -13.96 23.61 18.95
CA SER A 53 -12.58 23.49 18.42
C SER A 53 -11.82 22.28 18.98
N LYS A 54 -12.52 21.19 19.32
CA LYS A 54 -11.92 19.92 19.78
C LYS A 54 -12.46 18.75 18.96
N LEU A 55 -11.59 17.79 18.67
CA LEU A 55 -12.01 16.47 18.19
C LEU A 55 -12.24 15.58 19.42
N VAL A 56 -13.50 15.21 19.64
CA VAL A 56 -13.93 14.43 20.80
C VAL A 56 -14.34 13.03 20.35
N VAL A 57 -13.81 12.02 21.03
CA VAL A 57 -14.09 10.60 20.81
C VAL A 57 -14.58 9.98 22.11
N LYS A 58 -15.84 9.53 22.15
CA LYS A 58 -16.49 8.97 23.36
C LYS A 58 -16.26 9.84 24.60
N ASP A 59 -16.52 11.14 24.44
CA ASP A 59 -16.32 12.21 25.44
C ASP A 59 -14.85 12.49 25.86
N ARG A 60 -13.87 11.84 25.22
CA ARG A 60 -12.44 12.12 25.39
C ARG A 60 -11.95 13.07 24.33
N THR A 61 -11.22 14.12 24.72
CA THR A 61 -10.61 15.04 23.76
C THR A 61 -9.34 14.40 23.19
N ILE A 62 -9.29 14.25 21.86
CA ILE A 62 -8.11 13.72 21.14
C ILE A 62 -7.28 14.86 20.57
N LEU A 63 -7.93 15.83 19.90
CA LEU A 63 -7.29 17.01 19.34
C LEU A 63 -7.89 18.27 19.94
N THR A 64 -7.05 19.26 20.24
CA THR A 64 -7.45 20.60 20.69
C THR A 64 -7.04 21.67 19.69
N GLY A 65 -7.82 22.74 19.57
CA GLY A 65 -7.52 23.80 18.60
C GLY A 65 -7.78 23.38 17.16
N VAL A 66 -8.79 22.52 16.94
CA VAL A 66 -9.25 22.13 15.60
C VAL A 66 -9.73 23.39 14.87
N PRO A 67 -9.14 23.76 13.71
CA PRO A 67 -9.52 24.96 12.97
C PRO A 67 -10.94 24.91 12.40
N ASP A 68 -11.57 26.07 12.22
CA ASP A 68 -12.95 26.20 11.72
C ASP A 68 -13.14 25.70 10.27
N ASN A 69 -12.05 25.65 9.50
CA ASN A 69 -12.09 25.16 8.12
C ASN A 69 -11.99 23.62 8.02
N VAL A 70 -11.80 22.92 9.14
CA VAL A 70 -11.89 21.45 9.24
C VAL A 70 -13.33 21.05 9.50
N MET A 71 -13.86 20.19 8.64
CA MET A 71 -15.26 19.77 8.68
C MET A 71 -15.38 18.28 8.96
N ALA A 72 -16.47 17.89 9.63
CA ALA A 72 -16.82 16.51 9.91
C ALA A 72 -18.08 16.13 9.11
N THR A 73 -17.98 15.08 8.31
CA THR A 73 -19.10 14.48 7.58
C THR A 73 -19.41 13.10 8.14
N SER A 74 -20.68 12.78 8.38
CA SER A 74 -21.06 11.49 8.97
C SER A 74 -20.67 10.31 8.06
N GLY A 75 -20.08 9.26 8.64
CA GLY A 75 -19.82 7.99 7.94
C GLY A 75 -21.04 7.08 7.80
N SER A 76 -22.19 7.46 8.36
CA SER A 76 -23.42 6.65 8.37
C SER A 76 -23.99 6.32 6.99
N SER A 77 -23.71 7.15 5.98
CA SER A 77 -24.06 6.87 4.58
C SER A 77 -23.30 5.66 4.00
N SER A 78 -22.19 5.26 4.64
CA SER A 78 -21.33 4.14 4.24
C SER A 78 -21.58 2.87 5.06
N GLY A 79 -22.62 2.83 5.93
CA GLY A 79 -23.02 1.67 6.72
C GLY A 79 -23.16 1.96 8.22
N PRO A 80 -23.47 0.94 9.04
CA PRO A 80 -23.72 1.08 10.48
C PRO A 80 -22.39 1.18 11.28
N VAL A 81 -21.54 2.14 10.92
CA VAL A 81 -20.24 2.34 11.59
C VAL A 81 -20.22 3.73 12.21
N ASP A 82 -19.98 3.78 13.52
CA ASP A 82 -19.79 5.01 14.28
C ASP A 82 -18.41 5.61 13.96
N GLY A 83 -18.28 6.16 12.76
CA GLY A 83 -17.10 6.85 12.27
C GLY A 83 -17.44 8.12 11.51
N VAL A 84 -16.45 8.99 11.36
CA VAL A 84 -16.59 10.31 10.74
C VAL A 84 -15.51 10.51 9.71
N PHE A 85 -15.88 11.13 8.59
CA PHE A 85 -14.94 11.62 7.60
C PHE A 85 -14.57 13.06 7.92
N LEU A 86 -13.27 13.36 7.96
CA LEU A 86 -12.77 14.72 8.02
C LEU A 86 -12.47 15.23 6.61
N GLY A 87 -12.93 16.45 6.35
CA GLY A 87 -12.63 17.24 5.17
C GLY A 87 -12.08 18.61 5.57
N VAL A 88 -11.57 19.36 4.60
CA VAL A 88 -11.01 20.70 4.82
C VAL A 88 -11.36 21.60 3.62
N VAL A 89 -11.65 22.87 3.90
CA VAL A 89 -11.83 23.92 2.88
C VAL A 89 -10.67 24.92 2.96
N PHE A 90 -10.18 25.33 1.80
CA PHE A 90 -9.10 26.28 1.62
C PHE A 90 -9.57 27.47 0.78
N ASP A 91 -9.04 28.66 1.07
CA ASP A 91 -9.38 29.88 0.34
C ASP A 91 -8.77 29.93 -1.07
N GLN A 92 -7.70 29.17 -1.32
CA GLN A 92 -6.94 29.17 -2.57
C GLN A 92 -6.76 27.76 -3.11
N GLU A 93 -6.78 27.64 -4.43
CA GLU A 93 -6.55 26.37 -5.11
C GLU A 93 -5.06 26.05 -5.10
N ASN A 94 -4.72 24.82 -4.74
CA ASN A 94 -3.33 24.35 -4.80
C ASN A 94 -3.28 22.85 -5.14
N SER A 95 -2.15 22.41 -5.69
CA SER A 95 -1.81 21.00 -5.90
C SER A 95 -1.26 20.33 -4.64
N ARG A 96 -0.89 21.16 -3.65
CA ARG A 96 -0.46 20.74 -2.32
C ARG A 96 -1.06 21.61 -1.22
N HIS A 97 -1.70 20.99 -0.25
CA HIS A 97 -2.18 21.64 0.97
C HIS A 97 -1.58 20.99 2.21
N VAL A 98 -1.28 21.80 3.23
CA VAL A 98 -0.95 21.33 4.57
C VAL A 98 -1.75 22.16 5.56
N VAL A 99 -2.40 21.50 6.50
CA VAL A 99 -3.28 22.13 7.48
C VAL A 99 -3.22 21.39 8.81
N SER A 100 -3.21 22.13 9.91
CA SER A 100 -3.34 21.57 11.26
C SER A 100 -4.75 21.00 11.45
N LEU A 101 -4.84 19.79 11.99
CA LEU A 101 -6.08 19.20 12.51
C LEU A 101 -6.25 19.49 14.01
N GLY A 102 -5.30 20.19 14.63
CA GLY A 102 -5.23 20.48 16.06
C GLY A 102 -4.04 19.82 16.76
N ALA A 103 -3.78 20.25 17.99
CA ALA A 103 -2.73 19.70 18.84
C ALA A 103 -3.10 18.31 19.37
N LEU A 104 -2.18 17.35 19.22
CA LEU A 104 -2.26 15.99 19.75
C LEU A 104 -1.30 15.87 20.93
N ARG A 105 -1.84 15.85 22.15
CA ARG A 105 -1.06 15.77 23.40
C ARG A 105 -1.69 14.76 24.34
N ASP A 106 -0.88 14.23 25.26
CA ASP A 106 -1.33 13.35 26.34
C ASP A 106 -2.03 12.07 25.86
N VAL A 107 -1.67 11.58 24.66
CA VAL A 107 -2.22 10.35 24.09
C VAL A 107 -1.09 9.53 23.47
N ARG A 108 -1.14 8.20 23.66
CA ARG A 108 -0.15 7.30 23.05
C ARG A 108 -0.57 7.00 21.63
N PHE A 109 0.37 6.84 20.71
CA PHE A 109 0.08 6.48 19.34
C PHE A 109 1.02 5.40 18.78
N MET A 110 0.53 4.75 17.72
CA MET A 110 1.32 3.99 16.76
C MET A 110 1.02 4.55 15.36
N ALA A 111 2.05 5.05 14.69
CA ALA A 111 2.01 5.53 13.32
C ALA A 111 2.68 4.50 12.39
N CYS A 112 2.04 4.18 11.26
CA CYS A 112 2.67 3.49 10.15
C CYS A 112 2.95 4.53 9.05
N PHE A 113 4.22 4.73 8.73
CA PHE A 113 4.68 5.82 7.88
C PHE A 113 5.69 5.35 6.86
N ARG A 114 5.86 6.09 5.75
CA ARG A 114 6.87 5.77 4.74
C ARG A 114 8.21 6.38 5.09
N PHE A 115 9.17 5.55 5.49
CA PHE A 115 10.55 6.00 5.73
C PHE A 115 11.40 6.05 4.46
N LYS A 116 10.89 5.47 3.36
CA LYS A 116 11.43 5.54 1.99
C LYS A 116 10.28 5.59 1.00
N LEU A 117 10.54 5.92 -0.27
CA LEU A 117 9.49 5.91 -1.31
C LEU A 117 8.73 4.57 -1.35
N TRP A 118 9.47 3.48 -1.18
CA TRP A 118 9.02 2.10 -1.38
C TRP A 118 8.43 1.44 -0.13
N TRP A 119 8.89 1.84 1.06
CA TRP A 119 8.77 1.04 2.29
C TRP A 119 8.17 1.82 3.43
N MET A 120 7.44 1.08 4.27
CA MET A 120 6.86 1.59 5.51
C MET A 120 7.56 1.01 6.73
N ALA A 121 7.58 1.79 7.80
CA ALA A 121 7.96 1.40 9.14
C ALA A 121 6.88 1.88 10.12
N GLN A 122 7.05 1.50 11.39
CA GLN A 122 6.21 1.93 12.49
C GLN A 122 6.98 2.82 13.46
N LYS A 123 6.30 3.82 14.04
CA LYS A 123 6.78 4.61 15.17
C LYS A 123 5.71 4.65 16.25
N MET A 124 6.12 4.53 17.50
CA MET A 124 5.27 4.76 18.66
C MET A 124 5.75 6.02 19.39
N GLY A 125 4.82 6.74 20.00
CA GLY A 125 5.12 7.96 20.75
C GLY A 125 3.90 8.46 21.51
N ASP A 126 4.02 9.64 22.10
CA ASP A 126 2.97 10.29 22.89
C ASP A 126 2.81 11.80 22.66
N GLN A 127 3.58 12.37 21.73
CA GLN A 127 3.56 13.78 21.36
C GLN A 127 3.24 13.95 19.87
N GLY A 128 2.40 14.92 19.52
CA GLY A 128 2.05 15.22 18.12
C GLY A 128 3.28 15.47 17.24
N ARG A 129 4.32 16.13 17.77
CA ARG A 129 5.58 16.40 17.05
C ARG A 129 6.32 15.15 16.60
N ASP A 130 6.08 14.02 17.29
CA ASP A 130 6.78 12.77 17.02
C ASP A 130 6.19 11.99 15.85
N ILE A 131 5.01 12.37 15.33
CA ILE A 131 4.37 11.71 14.21
C ILE A 131 5.22 11.95 12.95
N PRO A 132 5.76 10.89 12.32
CA PRO A 132 6.62 11.07 11.17
C PRO A 132 5.88 11.63 9.96
N LEU A 133 6.63 12.33 9.09
CA LEU A 133 6.19 12.65 7.74
C LEU A 133 5.75 11.38 7.02
N GLU A 134 4.79 11.51 6.09
CA GLU A 134 4.27 10.39 5.31
C GLU A 134 3.58 9.31 6.15
N THR A 135 2.94 9.67 7.27
CA THR A 135 2.11 8.74 8.05
C THR A 135 0.82 8.41 7.28
N GLN A 136 0.62 7.12 6.99
CA GLN A 136 -0.51 6.60 6.20
C GLN A 136 -1.56 5.88 7.04
N PHE A 137 -1.26 5.67 8.33
CA PHE A 137 -2.16 5.08 9.30
C PHE A 137 -1.70 5.52 10.69
N LEU A 138 -2.63 5.97 11.51
CA LEU A 138 -2.37 6.37 12.89
C LEU A 138 -3.40 5.71 13.81
N LEU A 139 -2.93 5.01 14.84
CA LEU A 139 -3.74 4.45 15.91
C LEU A 139 -3.42 5.18 17.20
N VAL A 140 -4.41 5.84 17.79
CA VAL A 140 -4.28 6.56 19.06
C VAL A 140 -4.93 5.74 20.16
N GLU A 141 -4.23 5.57 21.28
CA GLU A 141 -4.71 4.95 22.51
C GLU A 141 -5.02 6.05 23.53
N THR A 142 -6.27 6.12 24.00
CA THR A 142 -6.68 7.01 25.09
C THR A 142 -7.24 6.22 26.27
N LYS A 143 -6.99 6.73 27.47
CA LYS A 143 -7.55 6.24 28.73
C LYS A 143 -8.45 7.33 29.31
N ASP A 144 -9.50 6.94 30.04
CA ASP A 144 -10.22 7.93 30.86
C ASP A 144 -9.34 8.32 32.04
N GLY A 145 -9.41 9.59 32.40
CA GLY A 145 -8.57 10.17 33.45
C GLY A 145 -7.16 10.51 32.96
N SER A 146 -6.89 11.82 32.89
CA SER A 146 -5.56 12.36 33.18
C SER A 146 -4.93 11.55 34.33
N HIS A 147 -3.61 11.32 34.30
CA HIS A 147 -2.76 10.64 35.29
C HIS A 147 -3.01 10.89 36.81
N LEU A 148 -4.24 10.70 37.29
CA LEU A 148 -4.68 10.82 38.67
C LEU A 148 -5.68 9.70 38.91
N GLU A 149 -5.30 8.86 39.85
CA GLU A 149 -5.89 7.59 40.26
C GLU A 149 -7.42 7.54 40.32
N SER A 150 -7.98 6.35 40.06
CA SER A 150 -8.91 5.75 41.03
C SER A 150 -8.93 4.23 40.93
N ASP A 151 -8.53 3.59 42.03
CA ASP A 151 -8.71 2.17 42.36
C ASP A 151 -10.20 1.86 42.63
N GLY A 152 -11.07 2.11 41.64
CA GLY A 152 -12.48 1.79 41.68
C GLY A 152 -12.85 0.95 40.46
N GLY A 153 -13.19 -0.32 40.67
CA GLY A 153 -13.43 -1.32 39.62
C GLY A 153 -14.72 -1.14 38.82
N ASP A 154 -14.98 0.05 38.28
CA ASP A 154 -16.11 0.33 37.39
C ASP A 154 -15.66 0.51 35.93
N GLU A 155 -16.57 0.21 35.00
CA GLU A 155 -16.37 0.12 33.53
C GLU A 155 -15.83 1.40 32.84
N GLU A 156 -15.56 2.47 33.59
CA GLU A 156 -15.15 3.80 33.10
C GLU A 156 -13.66 3.88 32.76
N ASN A 157 -12.78 3.02 33.30
CA ASN A 157 -11.33 3.06 33.02
C ASN A 157 -10.90 2.36 31.71
N GLN A 158 -11.80 2.21 30.74
CA GLN A 158 -11.54 1.39 29.55
C GLN A 158 -10.74 2.13 28.47
N ILE A 159 -9.71 1.49 27.94
CA ILE A 159 -8.94 2.03 26.82
C ILE A 159 -9.85 2.20 25.59
N VAL A 160 -9.72 3.33 24.90
CA VAL A 160 -10.33 3.59 23.60
C VAL A 160 -9.22 3.74 22.57
N TYR A 161 -9.36 3.00 21.47
CA TYR A 161 -8.49 3.08 20.32
C TYR A 161 -9.19 3.88 19.23
N THR A 162 -8.51 4.90 18.70
CA THR A 162 -8.99 5.76 17.61
C THR A 162 -8.08 5.58 16.41
N VAL A 163 -8.64 5.11 15.30
CA VAL A 163 -7.98 5.02 14.00
C VAL A 163 -8.16 6.33 13.27
N PHE A 164 -7.07 6.88 12.74
CA PHE A 164 -7.08 7.90 11.70
C PHE A 164 -6.50 7.26 10.43
N LEU A 165 -7.31 7.22 9.39
CA LEU A 165 -6.94 6.61 8.11
C LEU A 165 -7.02 7.67 7.00
N PRO A 166 -5.89 8.26 6.61
CA PRO A 166 -5.79 9.15 5.44
C PRO A 166 -6.18 8.43 4.16
N LEU A 167 -6.93 9.10 3.29
CA LEU A 167 -7.55 8.53 2.11
C LEU A 167 -7.11 9.21 0.81
N ILE A 168 -7.51 8.60 -0.29
CA ILE A 168 -7.51 9.24 -1.60
C ILE A 168 -8.87 9.90 -1.82
N GLU A 169 -8.86 11.18 -2.18
CA GLU A 169 -10.07 11.94 -2.55
C GLU A 169 -9.86 12.62 -3.91
N GLY A 170 -10.54 12.12 -4.94
CA GLY A 170 -10.33 12.56 -6.31
C GLY A 170 -8.90 12.23 -6.79
N SER A 171 -8.16 13.25 -7.24
CA SER A 171 -6.76 13.11 -7.67
C SER A 171 -5.74 13.40 -6.56
N PHE A 172 -6.17 13.55 -5.32
CA PHE A 172 -5.31 13.88 -4.18
C PHE A 172 -5.17 12.71 -3.24
N ARG A 173 -3.96 12.53 -2.72
CA ARG A 173 -3.65 11.59 -1.65
C ARG A 173 -3.42 12.35 -0.35
N ALA A 174 -4.00 11.86 0.74
CA ALA A 174 -3.78 12.36 2.08
C ALA A 174 -2.68 11.57 2.81
N CYS A 175 -1.86 12.26 3.60
CA CYS A 175 -1.09 11.69 4.70
C CYS A 175 -1.15 12.59 5.94
N LEU A 176 -0.67 12.05 7.05
CA LEU A 176 -0.50 12.76 8.31
C LEU A 176 0.98 13.02 8.58
N GLN A 177 1.24 14.05 9.36
CA GLN A 177 2.55 14.36 9.90
C GLN A 177 2.43 15.18 11.20
N GLY A 178 3.48 15.19 12.02
CA GLY A 178 3.61 16.09 13.16
C GLY A 178 4.36 17.38 12.80
N ASN A 179 4.18 18.42 13.60
CA ASN A 179 4.98 19.65 13.53
C ASN A 179 5.59 20.05 14.89
N ALA A 180 6.34 21.15 14.93
CA ALA A 180 7.07 21.58 16.12
C ALA A 180 6.16 21.99 17.31
N ASP A 181 4.89 22.27 17.04
CA ASP A 181 3.90 22.77 18.01
C ASP A 181 2.99 21.65 18.59
N ASP A 182 3.35 20.39 18.32
CA ASP A 182 2.58 19.18 18.63
C ASP A 182 1.25 19.06 17.87
N GLU A 183 1.15 19.69 16.71
CA GLU A 183 -0.04 19.58 15.89
C GLU A 183 0.05 18.36 14.96
N LEU A 184 -1.10 17.69 14.82
CA LEU A 184 -1.31 16.70 13.78
C LEU A 184 -1.70 17.45 12.49
N GLU A 185 -0.85 17.42 11.49
CA GLU A 185 -1.12 18.03 10.19
C GLU A 185 -1.65 17.01 9.19
N LEU A 186 -2.62 17.44 8.37
CA LEU A 186 -3.07 16.76 7.16
C LEU A 186 -2.35 17.35 5.96
N CYS A 187 -1.63 16.52 5.21
CA CYS A 187 -1.01 16.88 3.94
C CYS A 187 -1.78 16.23 2.78
N LEU A 188 -2.20 17.04 1.80
CA LEU A 188 -2.96 16.64 0.63
C LEU A 188 -2.19 17.00 -0.63
N GLU A 189 -1.86 16.01 -1.46
CA GLU A 189 -1.01 16.22 -2.65
C GLU A 189 -1.57 15.51 -3.88
N SER A 190 -1.62 16.21 -5.01
CA SER A 190 -1.98 15.63 -6.31
C SER A 190 -0.76 15.12 -7.10
N GLY A 191 0.45 15.59 -6.78
CA GLY A 191 1.66 15.27 -7.54
C GLY A 191 1.70 15.88 -8.95
N ASP A 192 0.85 16.87 -9.23
CA ASP A 192 0.81 17.57 -10.52
C ASP A 192 0.41 19.04 -10.32
N ALA A 193 1.24 19.97 -10.79
CA ALA A 193 1.08 21.41 -10.53
C ALA A 193 -0.24 21.97 -11.06
N GLU A 194 -0.77 21.40 -12.14
CA GLU A 194 -2.03 21.83 -12.77
C GLU A 194 -3.26 21.15 -12.15
N THR A 195 -3.08 20.08 -11.39
CA THR A 195 -4.17 19.39 -10.70
C THR A 195 -4.38 20.03 -9.33
N LYS A 196 -5.22 21.07 -9.29
CA LYS A 196 -5.50 21.90 -8.10
C LYS A 196 -6.92 21.68 -7.57
N ARG A 197 -7.11 21.91 -6.26
CA ARG A 197 -8.42 21.84 -5.58
C ARG A 197 -8.42 22.73 -4.34
N THR A 198 -9.61 23.14 -3.88
CA THR A 198 -9.82 23.98 -2.68
C THR A 198 -10.61 23.30 -1.58
N SER A 199 -11.36 22.24 -1.87
CA SER A 199 -12.30 21.65 -0.90
C SER A 199 -12.26 20.14 -0.95
N PHE A 200 -12.24 19.56 0.24
CA PHE A 200 -12.19 18.13 0.50
C PHE A 200 -13.21 17.78 1.58
N SER A 201 -13.81 16.60 1.47
CA SER A 201 -14.94 16.20 2.31
C SER A 201 -14.69 14.91 3.10
N HIS A 202 -13.72 14.10 2.67
CA HIS A 202 -13.44 12.77 3.22
C HIS A 202 -11.97 12.37 3.09
N SER A 203 -11.07 13.30 3.40
CA SER A 203 -9.62 13.11 3.32
C SER A 203 -9.05 12.20 4.40
N VAL A 204 -9.69 12.13 5.57
CA VAL A 204 -9.32 11.21 6.66
C VAL A 204 -10.57 10.55 7.20
N PHE A 205 -10.55 9.24 7.38
CA PHE A 205 -11.60 8.53 8.11
C PHE A 205 -11.18 8.28 9.55
N ILE A 206 -12.05 8.61 10.49
CA ILE A 206 -11.84 8.44 11.92
C ILE A 206 -12.87 7.46 12.48
N HIS A 207 -12.40 6.47 13.20
CA HIS A 207 -13.26 5.48 13.86
C HIS A 207 -12.65 5.03 15.19
N ALA A 208 -13.50 4.75 16.17
CA ALA A 208 -13.04 4.40 17.51
C ALA A 208 -13.75 3.19 18.11
N GLY A 209 -13.00 2.39 18.85
CA GLY A 209 -13.48 1.17 19.49
C GLY A 209 -12.65 0.80 20.72
N ARG A 210 -12.99 -0.32 21.36
CA ARG A 210 -12.30 -0.81 22.57
C ARG A 210 -11.30 -1.93 22.27
N ASP A 211 -11.44 -2.60 21.12
CA ASP A 211 -10.51 -3.60 20.64
C ASP A 211 -9.75 -3.05 19.42
N PRO A 212 -8.42 -2.96 19.44
CA PRO A 212 -7.67 -2.29 18.39
C PRO A 212 -7.76 -3.02 17.04
N PHE A 213 -7.77 -4.35 17.03
CA PHE A 213 -7.82 -5.15 15.79
C PHE A 213 -9.19 -5.05 15.11
N ARG A 214 -10.26 -5.11 15.90
CA ARG A 214 -11.63 -4.92 15.44
C ARG A 214 -11.85 -3.50 14.95
N THR A 215 -11.34 -2.50 15.69
CA THR A 215 -11.44 -1.08 15.29
C THR A 215 -10.78 -0.84 13.94
N ILE A 216 -9.58 -1.38 13.72
CA ILE A 216 -8.90 -1.29 12.41
C ILE A 216 -9.73 -1.98 11.31
N THR A 217 -10.23 -3.19 11.58
CA THR A 217 -11.03 -3.96 10.62
C THR A 217 -12.32 -3.23 10.23
N GLU A 218 -13.03 -2.67 11.21
CA GLU A 218 -14.26 -1.91 11.01
C GLU A 218 -13.98 -0.59 10.27
N ALA A 219 -12.84 0.06 10.54
CA ALA A 219 -12.44 1.28 9.84
C ALA A 219 -12.16 1.01 8.35
N VAL A 220 -11.37 -0.01 8.04
CA VAL A 220 -11.08 -0.40 6.65
C VAL A 220 -12.36 -0.86 5.93
N ARG A 221 -13.29 -1.51 6.64
CA ARG A 221 -14.61 -1.87 6.08
C ARG A 221 -15.45 -0.65 5.74
N ALA A 222 -15.52 0.35 6.61
CA ALA A 222 -16.27 1.59 6.35
C ALA A 222 -15.70 2.34 5.13
N VAL A 223 -14.36 2.47 5.06
CA VAL A 223 -13.67 3.10 3.93
C VAL A 223 -13.89 2.34 2.63
N LYS A 224 -13.85 1.00 2.67
CA LYS A 224 -14.18 0.16 1.50
C LYS A 224 -15.60 0.45 1.00
N LEU A 225 -16.59 0.51 1.89
CA LEU A 225 -18.00 0.76 1.53
C LEU A 225 -18.20 2.17 0.99
N HIS A 226 -17.42 3.14 1.47
CA HIS A 226 -17.44 4.51 1.01
C HIS A 226 -16.81 4.67 -0.38
N LEU A 227 -15.53 4.28 -0.52
CA LEU A 227 -14.75 4.49 -1.74
C LEU A 227 -15.18 3.53 -2.86
N LYS A 228 -15.52 2.28 -2.52
CA LYS A 228 -15.87 1.22 -3.49
C LYS A 228 -14.81 0.97 -4.57
N THR A 229 -13.57 1.31 -4.28
CA THR A 229 -12.46 1.19 -5.22
C THR A 229 -11.61 -0.05 -5.01
N PHE A 230 -11.66 -0.71 -3.85
CA PHE A 230 -10.82 -1.87 -3.55
C PHE A 230 -11.59 -3.00 -2.87
N ARG A 231 -10.95 -4.17 -2.79
CA ARG A 231 -11.42 -5.36 -2.05
C ARG A 231 -10.47 -5.69 -0.90
N GLN A 232 -11.01 -6.22 0.20
CA GLN A 232 -10.19 -6.71 1.30
C GLN A 232 -9.55 -8.06 0.96
N ARG A 233 -8.46 -8.40 1.67
CA ARG A 233 -7.68 -9.62 1.41
C ARG A 233 -8.54 -10.89 1.36
N HIS A 234 -9.49 -11.04 2.27
CA HIS A 234 -10.35 -12.23 2.35
C HIS A 234 -11.41 -12.33 1.23
N GLU A 235 -11.55 -11.28 0.42
CA GLU A 235 -12.48 -11.21 -0.72
C GLU A 235 -11.75 -11.42 -2.06
N LYS A 236 -10.42 -11.57 -2.02
CA LYS A 236 -9.57 -11.82 -3.17
C LYS A 236 -9.26 -13.31 -3.27
N LYS A 237 -9.14 -13.84 -4.49
CA LYS A 237 -8.65 -15.20 -4.73
C LYS A 237 -7.18 -15.26 -4.27
N LEU A 238 -6.87 -16.15 -3.33
CA LEU A 238 -5.48 -16.43 -2.96
C LEU A 238 -4.81 -17.23 -4.09
N PRO A 239 -3.62 -16.82 -4.57
CA PRO A 239 -2.90 -17.58 -5.59
C PRO A 239 -2.32 -18.85 -4.96
N GLY A 240 -2.27 -19.95 -5.71
CA GLY A 240 -1.86 -21.25 -5.17
C GLY A 240 -0.42 -21.30 -4.66
N ILE A 241 0.44 -20.34 -5.02
CA ILE A 241 1.83 -20.24 -4.52
C ILE A 241 1.93 -20.08 -3.00
N VAL A 242 0.89 -19.54 -2.34
CA VAL A 242 0.93 -19.23 -0.89
C VAL A 242 1.00 -20.46 0.00
N ASP A 243 0.62 -21.63 -0.53
CA ASP A 243 0.63 -22.91 0.19
C ASP A 243 1.98 -23.65 0.10
N TYR A 244 2.96 -23.04 -0.56
CA TYR A 244 4.21 -23.70 -0.89
C TYR A 244 5.44 -22.95 -0.37
N PHE A 245 6.49 -23.72 -0.08
CA PHE A 245 7.84 -23.17 -0.03
C PHE A 245 8.35 -22.92 -1.45
N GLY A 246 8.98 -21.77 -1.67
CA GLY A 246 9.58 -21.42 -2.95
C GLY A 246 10.86 -20.62 -2.79
N TRP A 247 11.51 -20.36 -3.92
CA TRP A 247 12.82 -19.73 -3.98
C TRP A 247 12.80 -18.53 -4.94
N CYS A 248 13.44 -17.45 -4.55
CA CYS A 248 13.65 -16.27 -5.38
C CYS A 248 15.13 -16.17 -5.73
N THR A 249 15.46 -15.96 -7.00
CA THR A 249 16.84 -16.01 -7.50
C THR A 249 17.67 -14.77 -7.16
N TRP A 250 17.05 -13.71 -6.62
CA TRP A 250 17.69 -12.40 -6.40
C TRP A 250 18.97 -12.47 -5.55
N ASP A 251 18.90 -12.94 -4.30
CA ASP A 251 20.08 -12.96 -3.42
C ASP A 251 21.15 -13.98 -3.86
N ALA A 252 20.81 -14.90 -4.77
CA ALA A 252 21.73 -15.89 -5.29
C ALA A 252 22.57 -15.35 -6.47
N PHE A 253 21.99 -14.48 -7.32
CA PHE A 253 22.65 -14.08 -8.57
C PHE A 253 22.62 -12.58 -8.85
N TYR A 254 21.78 -11.80 -8.15
CA TYR A 254 21.40 -10.46 -8.56
C TYR A 254 21.03 -10.47 -10.05
N GLN A 255 21.64 -9.58 -10.85
CA GLN A 255 21.41 -9.48 -12.29
C GLN A 255 22.08 -10.57 -13.13
N GLU A 256 22.89 -11.46 -12.53
CA GLU A 256 23.67 -12.48 -13.24
C GLU A 256 22.94 -13.83 -13.35
N VAL A 257 21.62 -13.87 -13.13
CA VAL A 257 20.81 -15.10 -13.25
C VAL A 257 20.86 -15.68 -14.67
N THR A 258 21.01 -17.00 -14.79
CA THR A 258 20.99 -17.77 -16.07
C THR A 258 20.11 -19.02 -15.95
N GLN A 259 19.80 -19.70 -17.06
CA GLN A 259 19.07 -20.98 -17.03
C GLN A 259 19.80 -22.03 -16.18
N GLU A 260 21.11 -22.17 -16.38
CA GLU A 260 21.96 -23.13 -15.69
C GLU A 260 22.05 -22.82 -14.20
N GLY A 261 22.16 -21.54 -13.84
CA GLY A 261 22.16 -21.11 -12.44
C GLY A 261 20.84 -21.44 -11.73
N VAL A 262 19.70 -21.24 -12.40
CA VAL A 262 18.39 -21.61 -11.86
C VAL A 262 18.29 -23.12 -11.66
N GLU A 263 18.65 -23.94 -12.67
CA GLU A 263 18.60 -25.40 -12.56
C GLU A 263 19.51 -25.91 -11.43
N ALA A 264 20.75 -25.42 -11.35
CA ALA A 264 21.69 -25.79 -10.30
C ALA A 264 21.19 -25.41 -8.90
N GLY A 265 20.54 -24.26 -8.74
CA GLY A 265 19.92 -23.86 -7.48
C GLY A 265 18.76 -24.76 -7.07
N LEU A 266 17.91 -25.17 -8.02
CA LEU A 266 16.83 -26.14 -7.78
C LEU A 266 17.38 -27.51 -7.37
N GLU A 267 18.45 -27.98 -8.03
CA GLU A 267 19.12 -29.24 -7.70
C GLU A 267 19.77 -29.19 -6.32
N SER A 268 20.41 -28.07 -5.96
CA SER A 268 21.03 -27.85 -4.65
C SER A 268 19.99 -27.88 -3.53
N LEU A 269 18.87 -27.15 -3.68
CA LEU A 269 17.79 -27.14 -2.69
C LEU A 269 17.13 -28.52 -2.53
N ALA A 270 16.95 -29.26 -3.63
CA ALA A 270 16.42 -30.62 -3.58
C ALA A 270 17.39 -31.58 -2.87
N SER A 271 18.69 -31.50 -3.19
CA SER A 271 19.75 -32.30 -2.57
C SER A 271 19.89 -32.00 -1.07
N GLY A 272 19.63 -30.76 -0.66
CA GLY A 272 19.57 -30.33 0.73
C GLY A 272 18.31 -30.76 1.50
N GLY A 273 17.37 -31.46 0.85
CA GLY A 273 16.13 -31.95 1.49
C GLY A 273 15.00 -30.91 1.57
N THR A 274 15.15 -29.76 0.91
CA THR A 274 14.14 -28.67 0.87
C THR A 274 13.76 -28.31 -0.57
N PRO A 275 13.20 -29.25 -1.36
CA PRO A 275 12.84 -28.98 -2.75
C PRO A 275 11.72 -27.92 -2.84
N PRO A 276 11.94 -26.78 -3.53
CA PRO A 276 10.90 -25.77 -3.70
C PRO A 276 9.77 -26.28 -4.61
N LYS A 277 8.57 -25.74 -4.42
CA LYS A 277 7.43 -25.98 -5.34
C LYS A 277 7.12 -24.78 -6.23
N PHE A 278 7.81 -23.67 -6.04
CA PHE A 278 7.84 -22.60 -7.02
C PHE A 278 9.18 -21.87 -7.02
N VAL A 279 9.47 -21.19 -8.12
CA VAL A 279 10.61 -20.29 -8.26
C VAL A 279 10.17 -18.94 -8.81
N ILE A 280 10.78 -17.86 -8.34
CA ILE A 280 10.73 -16.54 -8.94
C ILE A 280 12.07 -16.30 -9.60
N ILE A 281 12.09 -16.26 -10.94
CA ILE A 281 13.24 -15.79 -11.71
C ILE A 281 13.22 -14.27 -11.61
N ASP A 282 14.03 -13.75 -10.69
CA ASP A 282 14.12 -12.33 -10.36
C ASP A 282 14.92 -11.54 -11.41
N ASP A 283 15.25 -10.28 -11.13
CA ASP A 283 15.87 -9.35 -12.06
C ASP A 283 17.10 -9.92 -12.82
N GLY A 284 17.25 -9.52 -14.09
CA GLY A 284 18.37 -9.88 -14.95
C GLY A 284 18.04 -10.83 -16.11
N TRP A 285 16.81 -11.33 -16.25
CA TRP A 285 16.43 -12.19 -17.38
C TRP A 285 16.03 -11.40 -18.64
N GLN A 286 15.67 -10.12 -18.49
CA GLN A 286 15.12 -9.27 -19.55
C GLN A 286 16.17 -8.72 -20.51
N SER A 287 15.73 -8.39 -21.72
CA SER A 287 16.51 -7.59 -22.69
C SER A 287 16.50 -6.12 -22.27
N VAL A 288 17.67 -5.61 -21.88
CA VAL A 288 17.83 -4.23 -21.39
C VAL A 288 19.05 -3.55 -22.00
N GLY A 289 19.05 -2.22 -22.02
CA GLY A 289 20.19 -1.41 -22.45
C GLY A 289 20.15 0.00 -21.87
N GLY A 290 21.33 0.60 -21.72
CA GLY A 290 21.46 2.02 -21.34
C GLY A 290 21.14 2.95 -22.52
N ASP A 291 20.98 4.24 -22.21
CA ASP A 291 20.86 5.27 -23.24
C ASP A 291 22.15 5.38 -24.04
N PRO A 292 22.09 5.84 -25.30
CA PRO A 292 23.30 6.18 -26.04
C PRO A 292 24.08 7.23 -25.25
N GLN A 293 25.37 7.00 -24.99
CA GLN A 293 26.23 8.04 -24.45
C GLN A 293 26.34 9.13 -25.52
N GLU A 294 25.79 10.32 -25.25
CA GLU A 294 26.18 11.51 -26.00
C GLU A 294 27.70 11.67 -25.85
N LYS A 295 28.39 12.03 -26.94
CA LYS A 295 29.81 12.40 -26.88
C LYS A 295 29.93 13.70 -26.09
N ILE A 296 30.01 13.59 -24.77
CA ILE A 296 30.21 14.73 -23.88
C ILE A 296 31.68 15.12 -24.01
N ASN A 297 31.95 16.38 -24.40
CA ASN A 297 33.28 16.97 -24.40
C ASN A 297 33.92 16.82 -23.00
N ASP A 298 35.25 16.66 -22.94
CA ASP A 298 36.09 16.31 -21.79
C ASP A 298 36.00 17.19 -20.51
N GLN A 299 34.96 18.01 -20.33
CA GLN A 299 34.81 18.92 -19.19
C GLN A 299 33.82 18.44 -18.09
N ASP A 300 33.13 17.31 -18.29
CA ASP A 300 32.17 16.75 -17.33
C ASP A 300 32.65 15.38 -16.77
N GLU A 301 33.87 15.32 -16.23
CA GLU A 301 34.43 14.11 -15.58
C GLU A 301 33.51 13.53 -14.48
N LYS A 302 32.63 14.34 -13.89
CA LYS A 302 31.65 13.89 -12.87
C LYS A 302 30.53 13.00 -13.41
N LYS A 303 30.23 13.02 -14.72
CA LYS A 303 29.22 12.13 -15.34
C LYS A 303 29.78 10.76 -15.72
N GLN A 304 31.10 10.59 -15.78
CA GLN A 304 31.74 9.36 -16.26
C GLN A 304 31.65 8.18 -15.27
N ASN A 305 31.40 8.43 -13.98
CA ASN A 305 31.40 7.39 -12.94
C ASN A 305 30.01 6.90 -12.49
N GLN A 306 28.91 7.39 -13.09
CA GLN A 306 27.58 6.88 -12.75
C GLN A 306 27.21 5.69 -13.63
N GLN A 307 26.80 4.58 -13.01
CA GLN A 307 26.31 3.43 -13.76
C GLN A 307 25.09 3.83 -14.61
N PRO A 308 25.00 3.38 -15.87
CA PRO A 308 23.87 3.69 -16.73
C PRO A 308 22.60 3.05 -16.17
N LEU A 309 21.51 3.81 -16.11
CA LEU A 309 20.20 3.29 -15.80
C LEU A 309 19.71 2.45 -16.98
N LEU A 310 19.60 1.15 -16.77
CA LEU A 310 19.17 0.23 -17.80
C LEU A 310 17.64 0.33 -18.03
N ARG A 311 17.22 0.22 -19.29
CA ARG A 311 15.83 0.29 -19.72
C ARG A 311 15.47 -0.93 -20.53
N LEU A 312 14.20 -1.34 -20.46
CA LEU A 312 13.68 -2.46 -21.24
C LEU A 312 13.74 -2.14 -22.73
N THR A 313 14.38 -3.00 -23.52
CA THR A 313 14.50 -2.84 -24.99
C THR A 313 13.67 -3.85 -25.77
N GLY A 314 13.07 -4.82 -25.09
CA GLY A 314 12.20 -5.81 -25.70
C GLY A 314 11.43 -6.62 -24.65
N ILE A 315 10.31 -7.22 -25.07
CA ILE A 315 9.48 -8.08 -24.18
C ILE A 315 10.05 -9.48 -23.98
N LYS A 316 11.02 -9.90 -24.81
CA LYS A 316 11.65 -11.21 -24.74
C LYS A 316 12.91 -11.19 -23.86
N GLU A 317 13.23 -12.35 -23.32
CA GLU A 317 14.42 -12.60 -22.53
C GLU A 317 15.71 -12.30 -23.30
N ASN A 318 16.78 -12.03 -22.54
CA ASN A 318 18.11 -11.78 -23.08
C ASN A 318 18.87 -13.07 -23.43
N ALA A 319 20.10 -12.91 -23.91
CA ALA A 319 20.96 -14.00 -24.35
C ALA A 319 21.27 -15.06 -23.27
N LYS A 320 21.14 -14.76 -21.97
CA LYS A 320 21.33 -15.73 -20.88
C LYS A 320 20.21 -16.77 -20.81
N PHE A 321 19.08 -16.47 -21.45
CA PHE A 321 17.92 -17.35 -21.52
C PHE A 321 17.56 -17.74 -22.95
N GLN A 322 18.42 -17.45 -23.93
CA GLN A 322 18.25 -17.94 -25.31
C GLN A 322 19.27 -19.03 -25.59
N LYS A 323 18.83 -20.17 -26.13
CA LYS A 323 19.75 -21.21 -26.60
C LYS A 323 20.28 -20.84 -27.99
N LYS A 324 21.59 -20.97 -28.20
CA LYS A 324 22.22 -20.70 -29.51
C LYS A 324 21.68 -21.62 -30.61
N ASP A 325 21.44 -22.88 -30.26
CA ASP A 325 21.02 -23.93 -31.21
C ASP A 325 19.49 -23.94 -31.44
N ASP A 326 18.73 -23.36 -30.52
CA ASP A 326 17.29 -23.14 -30.67
C ASP A 326 16.88 -21.78 -30.06
N PRO A 327 16.96 -20.69 -30.85
CA PRO A 327 16.55 -19.37 -30.41
C PRO A 327 15.07 -19.27 -30.05
N THR A 328 14.26 -20.28 -30.41
CA THR A 328 12.82 -20.33 -30.10
C THR A 328 12.53 -20.98 -28.75
N ALA A 329 13.50 -21.68 -28.15
CA ALA A 329 13.34 -22.34 -26.86
C ALA A 329 13.31 -21.38 -25.66
N GLY A 330 13.98 -20.22 -25.76
CA GLY A 330 13.89 -19.09 -24.84
C GLY A 330 13.82 -19.42 -23.34
N ILE A 331 13.12 -18.56 -22.59
CA ILE A 331 12.83 -18.80 -21.16
C ILE A 331 11.97 -20.06 -20.93
N LYS A 332 11.21 -20.50 -21.93
CA LYS A 332 10.39 -21.73 -21.87
C LYS A 332 11.23 -22.98 -21.58
N SER A 333 12.48 -23.01 -22.03
CA SER A 333 13.43 -24.08 -21.75
C SER A 333 13.59 -24.35 -20.24
N ILE A 334 13.93 -23.31 -19.46
CA ILE A 334 14.11 -23.47 -18.02
C ILE A 334 12.78 -23.69 -17.28
N VAL A 335 11.67 -23.15 -17.80
CA VAL A 335 10.33 -23.44 -17.25
C VAL A 335 10.00 -24.93 -17.36
N ASN A 336 10.22 -25.55 -18.52
CA ASN A 336 9.98 -26.97 -18.73
C ASN A 336 10.88 -27.82 -17.83
N VAL A 337 12.17 -27.50 -17.74
CA VAL A 337 13.11 -28.18 -16.83
C VAL A 337 12.63 -28.08 -15.38
N ALA A 338 12.28 -26.88 -14.91
CA ALA A 338 11.80 -26.66 -13.55
C ALA A 338 10.53 -27.50 -13.24
N LYS A 339 9.56 -27.52 -14.16
CA LYS A 339 8.29 -28.24 -13.96
C LYS A 339 8.42 -29.75 -14.12
N GLU A 340 9.07 -30.21 -15.19
CA GLU A 340 9.13 -31.63 -15.55
C GLU A 340 10.20 -32.39 -14.76
N LYS A 341 11.40 -31.82 -14.62
CA LYS A 341 12.54 -32.47 -13.93
C LYS A 341 12.51 -32.22 -12.42
N HIS A 342 12.22 -31.00 -11.99
CA HIS A 342 12.26 -30.63 -10.57
C HIS A 342 10.88 -30.61 -9.89
N GLY A 343 9.80 -30.85 -10.63
CA GLY A 343 8.46 -30.97 -10.07
C GLY A 343 7.92 -29.67 -9.48
N LEU A 344 8.34 -28.52 -10.00
CA LEU A 344 7.78 -27.22 -9.62
C LEU A 344 6.33 -27.10 -10.10
N LYS A 345 5.49 -26.52 -9.25
CA LYS A 345 4.10 -26.21 -9.57
C LYS A 345 3.96 -24.85 -10.26
N TYR A 346 4.79 -23.89 -9.87
CA TYR A 346 4.72 -22.52 -10.38
C TYR A 346 6.11 -21.97 -10.73
N VAL A 347 6.19 -21.21 -11.81
CA VAL A 347 7.35 -20.41 -12.18
C VAL A 347 6.89 -18.98 -12.40
N TYR A 348 7.41 -18.04 -11.63
CA TYR A 348 7.12 -16.61 -11.73
C TYR A 348 8.36 -15.88 -12.27
N VAL A 349 8.16 -14.70 -12.86
CA VAL A 349 9.26 -13.81 -13.26
C VAL A 349 9.09 -12.41 -12.69
N TRP A 350 10.20 -11.70 -12.50
CA TRP A 350 10.20 -10.31 -12.05
C TRP A 350 10.10 -9.31 -13.20
N HIS A 351 9.40 -8.20 -13.00
CA HIS A 351 9.57 -6.98 -13.79
C HIS A 351 9.21 -5.74 -12.96
N ALA A 352 9.71 -4.56 -13.32
CA ALA A 352 9.26 -3.31 -12.68
C ALA A 352 7.91 -2.87 -13.26
N ILE A 353 7.15 -2.07 -12.51
CA ILE A 353 5.87 -1.52 -12.97
C ILE A 353 6.02 -0.71 -14.27
N THR A 354 7.13 -0.01 -14.46
CA THR A 354 7.44 0.74 -15.68
C THR A 354 8.15 -0.10 -16.75
N GLY A 355 8.29 -1.40 -16.55
CA GLY A 355 8.94 -2.36 -17.46
C GLY A 355 10.27 -2.89 -16.92
N TYR A 356 11.20 -1.99 -16.59
CA TYR A 356 12.46 -2.27 -15.90
C TYR A 356 12.82 -1.09 -14.99
N TRP A 357 13.94 -1.13 -14.27
CA TRP A 357 14.36 -0.04 -13.35
C TRP A 357 14.33 1.36 -13.99
N GLY A 358 14.80 1.51 -15.23
CA GLY A 358 14.71 2.76 -15.99
C GLY A 358 13.47 2.92 -16.86
N GLY A 359 12.50 2.02 -16.76
CA GLY A 359 11.32 1.97 -17.61
C GLY A 359 11.55 1.32 -18.98
N VAL A 360 10.66 1.59 -19.93
CA VAL A 360 10.75 1.13 -21.33
C VAL A 360 11.54 2.14 -22.15
N ARG A 361 12.59 1.69 -22.84
CA ARG A 361 13.45 2.59 -23.60
C ARG A 361 12.70 3.27 -24.75
N PRO A 362 12.68 4.61 -24.83
CA PRO A 362 12.19 5.32 -26.01
C PRO A 362 13.03 5.02 -27.25
N GLU A 363 12.47 5.26 -28.44
CA GLU A 363 13.20 5.19 -29.73
C GLU A 363 13.81 3.81 -30.07
N VAL A 364 13.33 2.75 -29.42
CA VAL A 364 13.60 1.37 -29.83
C VAL A 364 12.44 0.91 -30.72
N LYS A 365 12.77 0.48 -31.94
CA LYS A 365 11.78 0.11 -32.97
C LYS A 365 10.77 -0.92 -32.46
N GLU A 366 11.22 -1.91 -31.72
CA GLU A 366 10.42 -2.98 -31.14
C GLU A 366 9.48 -2.50 -30.02
N MET A 367 9.69 -1.30 -29.48
CA MET A 367 8.92 -0.74 -28.36
C MET A 367 8.14 0.53 -28.73
N GLU A 368 8.25 0.99 -29.98
CA GLU A 368 7.70 2.26 -30.46
C GLU A 368 6.17 2.33 -30.28
N GLU A 369 5.49 1.21 -30.49
CA GLU A 369 4.03 1.12 -30.38
C GLU A 369 3.48 1.37 -28.98
N TYR A 370 4.31 1.26 -27.94
CA TYR A 370 3.93 1.57 -26.57
C TYR A 370 3.99 3.07 -26.27
N GLY A 371 4.65 3.86 -27.14
CA GLY A 371 4.75 5.31 -27.00
C GLY A 371 5.43 5.74 -25.70
N SER A 372 6.52 5.07 -25.33
CA SER A 372 7.29 5.41 -24.13
C SER A 372 7.94 6.79 -24.27
N THR A 373 7.88 7.59 -23.21
CA THR A 373 8.51 8.92 -23.15
C THR A 373 9.31 9.07 -21.87
N LEU A 374 10.42 9.82 -21.93
CA LEU A 374 11.25 10.06 -20.76
C LEU A 374 10.52 11.01 -19.79
N LYS A 375 10.39 10.58 -18.53
CA LYS A 375 9.79 11.34 -17.44
C LYS A 375 10.71 11.35 -16.23
N TYR A 376 10.77 12.49 -15.55
CA TYR A 376 11.64 12.69 -14.41
C TYR A 376 10.80 12.67 -13.12
N PRO A 377 11.18 11.85 -12.13
CA PRO A 377 10.50 11.81 -10.83
C PRO A 377 10.36 13.18 -10.17
N MET A 378 9.12 13.58 -9.86
CA MET A 378 8.79 14.67 -8.94
C MET A 378 8.40 14.08 -7.59
N VAL A 379 9.39 13.92 -6.71
CA VAL A 379 9.19 13.29 -5.41
C VAL A 379 8.57 14.29 -4.43
N SER A 380 7.54 13.86 -3.68
CA SER A 380 6.87 14.70 -2.66
C SER A 380 7.83 15.15 -1.57
N LYS A 381 7.58 16.33 -0.97
CA LYS A 381 8.43 16.90 0.09
C LYS A 381 8.62 15.93 1.26
N GLY A 382 7.54 15.28 1.73
CA GLY A 382 7.61 14.33 2.85
C GLY A 382 8.55 13.14 2.59
N VAL A 383 8.50 12.58 1.38
CA VAL A 383 9.41 11.49 0.98
C VAL A 383 10.86 11.98 0.85
N VAL A 384 11.11 13.16 0.28
CA VAL A 384 12.49 13.70 0.16
C VAL A 384 13.11 13.96 1.54
N GLU A 385 12.32 14.40 2.51
CA GLU A 385 12.81 14.60 3.88
C GLU A 385 13.16 13.26 4.57
N ASN A 386 12.36 12.20 4.34
CA ASN A 386 12.65 10.87 4.86
C ASN A 386 13.78 10.15 4.10
N GLU A 387 13.95 10.42 2.81
CA GLU A 387 14.96 9.81 1.92
C GLU A 387 15.69 10.88 1.08
N PRO A 388 16.64 11.64 1.68
CA PRO A 388 17.34 12.74 0.98
C PRO A 388 18.20 12.30 -0.21
N THR A 389 18.48 11.00 -0.33
CA THR A 389 19.28 10.41 -1.42
C THR A 389 18.66 10.61 -2.80
N TRP A 390 17.33 10.85 -2.88
CA TRP A 390 16.62 11.15 -4.13
C TRP A 390 17.23 12.32 -4.93
N LYS A 391 17.91 13.27 -4.28
CA LYS A 391 18.59 14.38 -4.96
C LYS A 391 19.68 13.93 -5.92
N ASN A 392 20.29 12.77 -5.67
CA ASN A 392 21.36 12.21 -6.48
C ASN A 392 21.02 10.80 -6.99
N ASP A 393 19.76 10.38 -6.89
CA ASP A 393 19.33 9.06 -7.31
C ASP A 393 19.39 8.94 -8.83
N VAL A 394 19.85 7.79 -9.33
CA VAL A 394 20.05 7.56 -10.76
C VAL A 394 18.74 7.67 -11.54
N MET A 395 17.59 7.27 -10.97
CA MET A 395 16.28 7.41 -11.60
C MET A 395 15.83 8.87 -11.69
N ALA A 396 16.15 9.67 -10.67
CA ALA A 396 15.85 11.10 -10.67
C ALA A 396 16.72 11.85 -11.69
N LEU A 397 17.99 11.47 -11.81
CA LEU A 397 18.96 12.11 -12.70
C LEU A 397 18.80 11.71 -14.16
N GLN A 398 18.58 10.42 -14.44
CA GLN A 398 18.51 9.88 -15.81
C GLN A 398 17.08 9.74 -16.34
N GLY A 399 16.06 9.83 -15.48
CA GLY A 399 14.66 9.72 -15.85
C GLY A 399 14.22 8.29 -16.22
N LEU A 400 12.91 8.04 -16.16
CA LEU A 400 12.30 6.76 -16.52
C LEU A 400 11.55 6.85 -17.85
N GLY A 401 11.70 5.83 -18.68
CA GLY A 401 10.86 5.63 -19.86
C GLY A 401 9.46 5.18 -19.46
N LEU A 402 8.52 6.11 -19.41
CA LEU A 402 7.13 5.86 -19.05
C LEU A 402 6.32 5.54 -20.30
N VAL A 403 5.80 4.32 -20.39
CA VAL A 403 4.83 3.91 -21.41
C VAL A 403 3.62 4.84 -21.39
N ASN A 404 3.11 5.20 -22.55
CA ASN A 404 1.90 6.03 -22.62
C ASN A 404 0.77 5.36 -21.83
N PRO A 405 0.13 6.04 -20.85
CA PRO A 405 -0.92 5.42 -20.05
C PRO A 405 -2.10 4.85 -20.87
N LYS A 406 -2.32 5.33 -22.10
CA LYS A 406 -3.33 4.77 -23.01
C LYS A 406 -2.92 3.41 -23.61
N ASN A 407 -1.62 3.11 -23.66
CA ASN A 407 -1.05 1.91 -24.26
C ASN A 407 -0.50 0.92 -23.22
N VAL A 408 -0.50 1.27 -21.92
CA VAL A 408 0.11 0.44 -20.88
C VAL A 408 -0.57 -0.93 -20.73
N TYR A 409 -1.89 -1.04 -20.95
CA TYR A 409 -2.57 -2.34 -21.01
C TYR A 409 -2.05 -3.20 -22.16
N LYS A 410 -1.83 -2.61 -23.34
CA LYS A 410 -1.27 -3.32 -24.49
C LYS A 410 0.12 -3.86 -24.17
N PHE A 411 0.98 -3.01 -23.60
CA PHE A 411 2.32 -3.40 -23.15
C PHE A 411 2.30 -4.58 -22.17
N TYR A 412 1.55 -4.47 -21.06
CA TYR A 412 1.46 -5.58 -20.11
C TYR A 412 0.82 -6.82 -20.71
N ASN A 413 -0.22 -6.67 -21.54
CA ASN A 413 -0.90 -7.81 -22.12
C ASN A 413 0.01 -8.59 -23.07
N GLU A 414 0.80 -7.91 -23.90
CA GLU A 414 1.75 -8.57 -24.80
C GLU A 414 2.90 -9.23 -24.04
N LEU A 415 3.47 -8.54 -23.05
CA LEU A 415 4.48 -9.11 -22.16
C LEU A 415 3.96 -10.35 -21.43
N HIS A 416 2.80 -10.27 -20.78
CA HIS A 416 2.24 -11.38 -20.01
C HIS A 416 1.72 -12.51 -20.92
N SER A 417 1.19 -12.20 -22.11
CA SER A 417 0.80 -13.23 -23.09
C SER A 417 2.01 -14.04 -23.54
N TYR A 418 3.13 -13.36 -23.81
CA TYR A 418 4.39 -14.02 -24.14
C TYR A 418 4.85 -14.94 -23.01
N LEU A 419 4.93 -14.42 -21.78
CA LEU A 419 5.34 -15.17 -20.59
C LEU A 419 4.44 -16.39 -20.33
N ALA A 420 3.12 -16.20 -20.38
CA ALA A 420 2.15 -17.29 -20.23
C ALA A 420 2.32 -18.36 -21.32
N SER A 421 2.60 -17.97 -22.57
CA SER A 421 2.87 -18.93 -23.66
C SER A 421 4.17 -19.73 -23.46
N ALA A 422 5.11 -19.17 -22.69
CA ALA A 422 6.34 -19.85 -22.25
C ALA A 422 6.14 -20.70 -20.99
N GLY A 423 4.92 -20.76 -20.44
CA GLY A 423 4.57 -21.56 -19.27
C GLY A 423 4.84 -20.87 -17.92
N ILE A 424 5.08 -19.56 -17.90
CA ILE A 424 5.13 -18.76 -16.67
C ILE A 424 3.72 -18.64 -16.07
N ASP A 425 3.63 -18.81 -14.75
CA ASP A 425 2.34 -18.87 -14.03
C ASP A 425 1.98 -17.57 -13.31
N GLY A 426 2.90 -16.60 -13.27
CA GLY A 426 2.67 -15.31 -12.65
C GLY A 426 3.90 -14.39 -12.66
N VAL A 427 3.74 -13.22 -12.04
CA VAL A 427 4.77 -12.17 -12.02
C VAL A 427 5.01 -11.63 -10.61
N LYS A 428 6.24 -11.20 -10.34
CA LYS A 428 6.57 -10.29 -9.23
C LYS A 428 6.76 -8.90 -9.84
N VAL A 429 5.87 -7.96 -9.51
CA VAL A 429 5.88 -6.61 -10.06
C VAL A 429 6.41 -5.64 -9.04
N ASP A 430 7.53 -5.01 -9.36
CA ASP A 430 8.32 -4.21 -8.42
C ASP A 430 8.30 -2.72 -8.76
N VAL A 431 8.93 -1.91 -7.92
CA VAL A 431 9.10 -0.46 -8.12
C VAL A 431 7.75 0.28 -8.24
N GLN A 432 6.67 -0.25 -7.66
CA GLN A 432 5.31 0.23 -7.92
C GLN A 432 5.08 1.68 -7.46
N CYS A 433 5.65 2.07 -6.32
CA CYS A 433 5.51 3.42 -5.80
C CYS A 433 6.06 4.50 -6.73
N ILE A 434 6.91 4.19 -7.72
CA ILE A 434 7.53 5.22 -8.59
C ILE A 434 6.49 6.02 -9.38
N LEU A 435 5.34 5.41 -9.67
CA LEU A 435 4.24 6.06 -10.40
C LEU A 435 3.77 7.33 -9.71
N GLU A 436 3.90 7.41 -8.39
CA GLU A 436 3.48 8.58 -7.62
C GLU A 436 4.27 9.86 -7.95
N THR A 437 5.45 9.68 -8.55
CA THR A 437 6.41 10.73 -8.91
C THR A 437 6.32 11.12 -10.38
N LEU A 438 5.64 10.32 -11.20
CA LEU A 438 5.62 10.46 -12.66
C LEU A 438 4.29 11.02 -13.19
N GLY A 439 3.36 11.37 -12.28
CA GLY A 439 1.99 11.81 -12.61
C GLY A 439 1.85 13.24 -13.14
N GLY A 440 2.92 14.04 -13.15
CA GLY A 440 2.89 15.41 -13.68
C GLY A 440 2.46 15.43 -15.14
N SER A 441 1.56 16.35 -15.52
CA SER A 441 0.89 16.42 -16.83
C SER A 441 0.00 15.22 -17.20
N LEU A 442 -0.19 14.25 -16.29
CA LEU A 442 -0.99 13.04 -16.49
C LEU A 442 -2.17 12.94 -15.52
N GLY A 443 -2.57 14.07 -14.92
CA GLY A 443 -3.68 14.15 -13.97
C GLY A 443 -3.29 13.82 -12.52
N GLY A 444 -1.98 13.76 -12.23
CA GLY A 444 -1.47 13.53 -10.89
C GLY A 444 -1.15 12.07 -10.56
N ARG A 445 -0.54 11.90 -9.39
CA ARG A 445 -0.06 10.62 -8.85
C ARG A 445 -1.15 9.56 -8.78
N VAL A 446 -2.34 9.97 -8.35
CA VAL A 446 -3.47 9.07 -8.12
C VAL A 446 -3.98 8.53 -9.45
N GLN A 447 -4.16 9.42 -10.43
CA GLN A 447 -4.71 9.05 -11.74
C GLN A 447 -3.75 8.14 -12.51
N LEU A 448 -2.45 8.45 -12.51
CA LEU A 448 -1.45 7.62 -13.16
C LEU A 448 -1.35 6.24 -12.51
N THR A 449 -1.26 6.19 -11.18
CA THR A 449 -1.17 4.94 -10.42
C THR A 449 -2.39 4.07 -10.68
N ARG A 450 -3.59 4.64 -10.64
CA ARG A 450 -4.84 3.93 -10.97
C ARG A 450 -4.79 3.31 -12.37
N GLN A 451 -4.42 4.07 -13.39
CA GLN A 451 -4.41 3.58 -14.78
C GLN A 451 -3.44 2.41 -14.96
N TYR A 452 -2.24 2.52 -14.40
CA TYR A 452 -1.24 1.46 -14.46
C TYR A 452 -1.67 0.20 -13.70
N HIS A 453 -2.21 0.34 -12.48
CA HIS A 453 -2.70 -0.80 -11.71
C HIS A 453 -3.90 -1.48 -12.36
N GLN A 454 -4.86 -0.73 -12.89
CA GLN A 454 -5.99 -1.31 -13.62
C GLN A 454 -5.54 -2.07 -14.87
N ALA A 455 -4.57 -1.55 -15.60
CA ALA A 455 -3.99 -2.23 -16.75
C ALA A 455 -3.21 -3.50 -16.35
N LEU A 456 -2.45 -3.43 -15.25
CA LEU A 456 -1.72 -4.56 -14.70
C LEU A 456 -2.69 -5.68 -14.28
N ASP A 457 -3.70 -5.35 -13.46
CA ASP A 457 -4.71 -6.29 -12.98
C ASP A 457 -5.48 -6.94 -14.14
N ALA A 458 -5.88 -6.14 -15.15
CA ALA A 458 -6.55 -6.66 -16.34
C ALA A 458 -5.66 -7.61 -17.15
N SER A 459 -4.35 -7.32 -17.26
CA SER A 459 -3.40 -8.20 -17.93
C SER A 459 -3.16 -9.49 -17.14
N VAL A 460 -2.97 -9.39 -15.82
CA VAL A 460 -2.77 -10.55 -14.93
C VAL A 460 -3.99 -11.46 -14.98
N ALA A 461 -5.20 -10.92 -14.82
CA ALA A 461 -6.44 -11.70 -14.87
C ALA A 461 -6.65 -12.41 -16.21
N ARG A 462 -6.15 -11.83 -17.31
CA ARG A 462 -6.26 -12.41 -18.64
C ARG A 462 -5.25 -13.53 -18.90
N ASN A 463 -4.03 -13.39 -18.40
CA ASN A 463 -2.91 -14.26 -18.79
C ASN A 463 -2.54 -15.31 -17.73
N PHE A 464 -2.87 -15.09 -16.46
CA PHE A 464 -2.50 -15.98 -15.35
C PHE A 464 -3.75 -16.49 -14.62
N PRO A 465 -4.20 -17.74 -14.87
CA PRO A 465 -5.45 -18.28 -14.33
C PRO A 465 -5.59 -18.26 -12.80
N ASP A 466 -4.45 -18.30 -12.09
CA ASP A 466 -4.39 -18.24 -10.64
C ASP A 466 -4.23 -16.83 -10.06
N ASN A 467 -4.38 -15.80 -10.90
CA ASN A 467 -4.18 -14.40 -10.52
C ASN A 467 -2.78 -14.19 -9.92
N GLY A 468 -1.78 -14.81 -10.56
CA GLY A 468 -0.40 -14.88 -10.08
C GLY A 468 0.32 -13.55 -10.19
N CYS A 469 0.25 -12.75 -9.13
CA CYS A 469 0.94 -11.48 -9.03
C CYS A 469 1.40 -11.23 -7.58
N ILE A 470 2.67 -10.90 -7.42
CA ILE A 470 3.24 -10.41 -6.16
C ILE A 470 3.54 -8.92 -6.34
N ALA A 471 2.95 -8.08 -5.50
CA ALA A 471 3.27 -6.66 -5.46
C ALA A 471 4.50 -6.39 -4.58
N CYS A 472 5.48 -5.69 -5.11
CA CYS A 472 6.72 -5.33 -4.43
C CYS A 472 6.98 -3.82 -4.55
N MET A 473 7.62 -3.22 -3.54
CA MET A 473 7.85 -1.77 -3.43
C MET A 473 6.57 -0.94 -3.67
N SER A 474 5.46 -1.36 -3.05
CA SER A 474 4.10 -0.86 -3.30
C SER A 474 3.40 -0.32 -2.04
N HIS A 475 4.17 0.19 -1.07
CA HIS A 475 3.61 0.56 0.24
C HIS A 475 3.00 1.98 0.30
N ASN A 476 2.78 2.66 -0.84
CA ASN A 476 2.04 3.92 -0.84
C ASN A 476 0.53 3.66 -0.86
N THR A 477 -0.25 4.58 -0.29
CA THR A 477 -1.72 4.50 -0.36
C THR A 477 -2.23 4.57 -1.79
N ASP A 478 -1.51 5.25 -2.68
CA ASP A 478 -1.82 5.36 -4.11
C ASP A 478 -1.97 4.00 -4.78
N ALA A 479 -1.20 2.98 -4.40
CA ALA A 479 -1.27 1.62 -4.95
C ALA A 479 -2.30 0.71 -4.23
N LEU A 480 -2.72 1.07 -3.01
CA LEU A 480 -3.52 0.20 -2.14
C LEU A 480 -5.04 0.37 -2.29
N CYS A 481 -5.49 1.43 -2.96
CA CYS A 481 -6.90 1.81 -3.02
C CYS A 481 -7.61 1.44 -4.34
N TRP A 482 -7.13 0.45 -5.11
CA TRP A 482 -7.72 0.04 -6.41
C TRP A 482 -8.14 -1.44 -6.50
#